data_AF-A0A2A4NZV9-F1
#
_entry.id   AF-A0A2A4NZV9-F1
#
_cell.length_a   1.000
_cell.length_b   1.000
_cell.length_c   1.000
_cell.angle_alpha   90.00
_cell.angle_beta   90.00
_cell.angle_gamma   90.00
#
_symmetry.space_group_name_H-M   'P 1'
#
loop_
_entity.id
_entity.type
_entity.pdbx_description
1 polymer ?
#
loop_
_entity_poly.entity_id
_entity_poly.type
_entity_poly.pdbx_seq_one_letter_code
_entity_poly.pdbx_strand_id
1 'polypeptide(L)' 'MTKLFSTILFYFIVLAFSFSGKAQEKTALQSINFDDYFINKTLRVDYTIAGNSETRFVSLEQLV' A
#
# COMPACT_ATOMS: atom_id res chain seq x y z
N MET A 1 -46.82 10.71 14.33
CA MET A 1 -45.71 10.48 13.37
C MET A 1 -44.32 10.42 14.02
N THR A 2 -44.13 10.91 15.25
CA THR A 2 -42.83 10.96 15.94
C THR A 2 -42.28 9.59 16.40
N LYS A 3 -43.17 8.67 16.83
CA LYS A 3 -42.75 7.34 17.32
C LYS A 3 -42.17 6.45 16.22
N LEU A 4 -42.79 6.43 15.03
CA LEU A 4 -42.33 5.62 13.90
C LEU A 4 -40.94 6.09 13.40
N PHE A 5 -40.74 7.41 13.32
CA PHE A 5 -39.45 7.98 12.93
C PHE A 5 -38.35 7.67 13.94
N SER A 6 -38.67 7.73 15.24
CA SER A 6 -37.72 7.36 16.32
C SER A 6 -37.33 5.88 16.27
N THR A 7 -38.28 4.99 15.99
CA THR A 7 -38.00 3.56 15.89
C THR A 7 -37.12 3.24 14.68
N ILE A 8 -37.41 3.86 13.53
CA ILE A 8 -36.59 3.70 12.31
C ILE A 8 -35.18 4.22 12.55
N LEU A 9 -35.03 5.40 13.17
CA LEU A 9 -33.73 5.97 13.50
C LEU A 9 -32.92 5.07 14.44
N PHE A 10 -33.57 4.44 15.42
CA PHE A 10 -32.92 3.51 16.34
C PHE A 10 -32.41 2.25 15.62
N TYR A 11 -33.20 1.68 14.70
CA TYR A 11 -32.76 0.53 13.90
C TYR A 11 -31.60 0.89 12.95
N PHE A 12 -31.58 2.10 12.38
CA PHE A 12 -30.45 2.58 11.58
C PHE A 12 -29.16 2.70 12.41
N ILE A 13 -29.25 3.17 13.65
CA ILE A 13 -28.11 3.25 14.56
C ILE A 13 -27.56 1.85 14.88
N VAL A 14 -28.44 0.90 15.24
CA VAL A 14 -28.03 -0.48 15.56
C VAL A 14 -27.41 -1.18 14.34
N LEU A 15 -27.92 -0.93 13.13
CA LEU A 15 -27.36 -1.46 11.90
C LEU A 15 -25.95 -0.88 11.62
N ALA A 16 -25.75 0.44 11.84
CA ALA A 16 -24.46 1.09 11.66
C ALA A 16 -23.39 0.59 12.65
N PHE A 17 -23.77 0.31 13.90
CA PHE A 17 -22.87 -0.30 14.89
C PHE A 17 -22.54 -1.76 14.55
N SER A 18 -23.47 -2.50 13.96
CA SER A 18 -23.25 -3.91 13.60
C SER A 18 -22.31 -4.09 12.39
N PHE A 19 -22.19 -3.07 11.52
CA PHE A 19 -21.27 -3.08 10.38
C PHE A 19 -19.85 -2.60 10.70
N SER A 20 -19.61 -1.99 11.86
CA SER A 20 -18.26 -1.50 12.25
C SER A 20 -17.30 -2.60 12.74
N GLY A 21 -17.73 -3.87 12.78
CA GLY A 21 -16.98 -4.94 13.44
C GLY A 21 -16.10 -5.84 12.57
N LYS A 22 -16.05 -5.66 11.24
CA LYS A 22 -15.36 -6.61 10.34
C LYS A 22 -14.68 -5.93 9.16
N ALA A 23 -13.70 -5.08 9.44
CA ALA A 23 -12.68 -4.73 8.45
C ALA A 23 -11.33 -4.47 9.13
N GLN A 24 -10.96 -5.32 10.08
CA GLN A 24 -9.54 -5.50 10.38
C GLN A 24 -9.07 -6.65 9.51
N GLU A 25 -8.89 -6.37 8.22
CA GLU A 25 -7.93 -7.14 7.44
C GLU A 25 -6.60 -6.91 8.15
N LYS A 26 -6.28 -7.84 9.05
CA LYS A 26 -4.95 -7.96 9.62
C LYS A 26 -4.09 -8.40 8.45
N THR A 27 -3.72 -7.46 7.59
CA THR A 27 -2.46 -7.54 6.88
C THR A 27 -1.46 -7.66 8.01
N ALA A 28 -1.13 -8.91 8.34
CA ALA A 28 0.09 -9.17 9.07
C ALA A 28 1.13 -8.39 8.27
N LEU A 29 1.68 -7.34 8.89
CA LEU A 29 2.91 -6.75 8.40
C LEU A 29 3.89 -7.93 8.42
N GLN A 30 3.94 -8.67 7.31
CA GLN A 30 4.98 -9.65 7.09
C GLN A 30 6.24 -8.83 7.26
N SER A 31 6.99 -9.12 8.32
CA SER A 31 8.28 -8.47 8.50
C SER A 31 9.09 -8.86 7.29
N ILE A 32 9.39 -7.90 6.43
CA ILE A 32 10.28 -8.11 5.30
C ILE A 32 11.66 -8.37 5.92
N ASN A 33 12.11 -9.62 5.89
CA ASN A 33 13.44 -9.96 6.32
C ASN A 33 14.41 -9.64 5.17
N PHE A 34 15.47 -8.89 5.48
CA PHE A 34 16.51 -8.57 4.52
C PHE A 34 17.13 -9.84 3.90
N ASP A 35 17.35 -10.86 4.73
CA ASP A 35 18.04 -12.08 4.35
C ASP A 35 17.25 -12.95 3.35
N ASP A 36 15.94 -12.70 3.18
CA ASP A 36 15.12 -13.42 2.21
C ASP A 36 15.37 -12.92 0.77
N TYR A 37 15.93 -11.72 0.60
CA TYR A 37 16.07 -11.04 -0.70
C TYR A 37 17.50 -10.62 -1.01
N PHE A 38 18.30 -10.37 0.02
CA PHE A 38 19.61 -9.77 -0.12
C PHE A 38 20.67 -10.63 0.55
N ILE A 39 21.78 -10.82 -0.17
CA ILE A 39 23.03 -11.24 0.45
C ILE A 39 23.69 -10.03 1.10
N ASN A 40 24.50 -10.22 2.15
CA ASN A 40 25.24 -9.14 2.81
C ASN A 40 26.40 -8.61 1.95
N LYS A 41 26.04 -8.03 0.80
CA LYS A 41 26.88 -7.39 -0.21
C LYS A 41 26.08 -6.29 -0.90
N THR A 42 26.75 -5.48 -1.70
CA THR A 42 26.12 -4.43 -2.50
C THR A 42 26.21 -4.81 -3.98
N LEU A 43 25.07 -4.77 -4.67
CA LEU A 43 25.04 -4.78 -6.14
C LEU A 43 25.23 -3.34 -6.61
N ARG A 44 26.34 -3.06 -7.28
CA ARG A 44 26.58 -1.77 -7.90
C ARG A 44 26.10 -1.83 -9.35
N VAL A 45 25.30 -0.85 -9.75
CA VAL A 45 24.81 -0.73 -11.12
C VAL A 45 25.27 0.60 -11.70
N ASP A 46 26.10 0.52 -12.73
CA ASP A 46 26.56 1.68 -13.47
C ASP A 46 25.65 1.88 -14.69
N TYR A 47 25.19 3.12 -14.88
CA TYR A 47 24.30 3.51 -15.96
C TYR A 47 24.88 4.71 -16.73
N THR A 48 24.68 4.70 -18.04
CA THR A 48 24.95 5.85 -18.90
C THR A 48 23.67 6.68 -19.06
N ILE A 49 23.77 7.97 -18.77
CA ILE A 49 22.71 8.94 -19.01
C ILE A 49 23.11 9.81 -20.20
N ALA A 50 22.29 9.83 -21.23
CA ALA A 50 22.53 10.59 -22.45
C ALA A 50 21.27 11.34 -22.90
N GLY A 51 21.43 12.37 -23.73
CA GLY A 51 20.32 13.14 -24.26
C GLY A 51 20.67 14.59 -24.52
N ASN A 52 19.64 15.37 -24.86
CA ASN A 52 19.72 16.79 -25.13
C ASN A 52 18.60 17.55 -24.38
N SER A 53 18.28 18.77 -24.81
CA SER A 53 17.22 19.60 -24.22
C SER A 53 15.81 19.04 -24.43
N GLU A 54 15.61 18.14 -25.40
CA GLU A 54 14.30 17.62 -25.81
C GLU A 54 14.07 16.18 -25.35
N THR A 55 15.13 15.37 -25.27
CA THR A 55 15.02 13.94 -24.90
C THR A 55 16.15 13.49 -23.98
N ARG A 56 15.85 12.50 -23.14
CA ARG A 56 16.84 11.84 -22.27
C ARG A 56 16.65 10.33 -22.26
N PHE A 57 17.76 9.64 -22.12
CA PHE A 57 17.87 8.19 -22.16
C PHE A 57 18.78 7.71 -21.04
N VAL A 58 18.43 6.56 -20.47
CA VAL A 58 19.24 5.84 -19.50
C VAL A 58 19.46 4.44 -20.03
N SER A 59 20.71 4.00 -20.10
CA SER A 59 21.07 2.64 -20.51
C SER A 59 21.96 1.99 -19.47
N LEU A 60 21.76 0.69 -19.25
CA LEU A 60 22.64 -0.12 -18.41
C LEU A 60 24.04 -0.19 -19.05
N GLU A 61 25.07 0.09 -18.25
CA GLU A 61 26.46 -0.01 -18.66
C GLU A 61 27.12 -1.25 -18.05
N GLN A 62 27.10 -1.35 -16.72
CA GLN A 62 27.77 -2.44 -16.00
C GLN A 62 27.03 -2.85 -14.71
N LEU A 63 27.15 -4.14 -14.37
CA LEU A 63 26.77 -4.71 -13.08
C LEU A 63 28.04 -5.23 -12.38
N VAL A 64 28.25 -4.82 -11.12
CA VAL A 64 29.41 -5.21 -10.28
C VAL A 64 28.94 -5.77 -8.95
#